data_AF-A0A7W7QM81-F1
#
_entry.id   AF-A0A7W7QM81-F1
#
_cell.length_a   1.000
_cell.length_b   1.000
_cell.length_c   1.000
_cell.angle_alpha   90.00
_cell.angle_beta   90.00
_cell.angle_gamma   90.00
#
_symmetry.space_group_name_H-M   'P 1'
#
loop_
_entity.id
_entity.type
_entity.pdbx_description
1 polymer ?
#
loop_
_entity_poly.entity_id
_entity_poly.type
_entity_poly.pdbx_seq_one_letter_code
_entity_poly.pdbx_strand_id
1 'polypeptide(L)'
;MKRIIAVTALVMVSTAGLVVTGTTARALPRENGRTPVNRSQYETLLNQCSYAATARRRATCRDTVRQDFRVGAEENPDLDCRTYSGVTVCGPLRLSPSERACVRDSLAKGLTFRRAEVECYAFI
;
A
#
# COMPACT_ATOMS: atom_id res chain seq x y z
N MET A 1 -68.90 -36.92 -22.64
CA MET A 1 -68.80 -35.97 -21.51
C MET A 1 -67.44 -35.28 -21.60
N LYS A 2 -67.42 -33.96 -21.42
CA LYS A 2 -66.38 -33.01 -21.83
C LYS A 2 -65.60 -32.59 -20.59
N ARG A 3 -64.28 -32.78 -20.52
CA ARG A 3 -63.39 -32.04 -19.59
C ARG A 3 -62.02 -31.79 -20.22
N ILE A 4 -61.76 -30.51 -20.42
CA ILE A 4 -60.52 -29.88 -20.86
C ILE A 4 -59.64 -29.73 -19.61
N ILE A 5 -58.33 -30.01 -19.71
CA ILE A 5 -57.34 -29.46 -18.78
C ILE A 5 -56.18 -28.94 -19.62
N ALA A 6 -56.11 -27.61 -19.75
CA ALA A 6 -55.00 -26.88 -20.32
C ALA A 6 -53.87 -26.81 -19.28
N VAL A 7 -52.64 -27.12 -19.69
CA VAL A 7 -51.44 -26.90 -18.88
C VAL A 7 -50.68 -25.75 -19.49
N THR A 8 -50.80 -24.60 -18.83
CA THR A 8 -50.02 -23.38 -19.08
C THR A 8 -48.58 -23.59 -18.63
N ALA A 9 -47.65 -23.70 -19.57
CA ALA A 9 -46.22 -23.67 -19.29
C ALA A 9 -45.78 -22.21 -19.12
N LEU A 10 -45.48 -21.84 -17.88
CA LEU A 10 -44.92 -20.56 -17.48
C LEU A 10 -43.43 -20.53 -17.86
N VAL A 11 -43.07 -19.73 -18.86
CA VAL A 11 -41.66 -19.48 -19.22
C VAL A 11 -41.09 -18.47 -18.22
N MET A 12 -40.17 -18.93 -17.36
CA MET A 12 -39.36 -18.05 -16.51
C MET A 12 -38.38 -17.26 -17.40
N VAL A 13 -38.54 -15.94 -17.44
CA VAL A 13 -37.55 -15.02 -17.99
C VAL A 13 -36.52 -14.74 -16.90
N SER A 14 -35.35 -15.38 -17.02
CA SER A 14 -34.17 -15.08 -16.21
C SER A 14 -33.56 -13.75 -16.68
N THR A 15 -33.77 -12.69 -15.91
CA THR A 15 -33.06 -11.43 -16.10
C THR A 15 -31.59 -11.63 -15.76
N ALA A 16 -30.75 -11.28 -16.73
CA ALA A 16 -29.30 -11.33 -16.68
C ALA A 16 -28.78 -10.64 -15.41
N GLY A 17 -28.03 -11.40 -14.59
CA GLY A 17 -27.24 -10.82 -13.52
C GLY A 17 -26.18 -9.91 -14.11
N LEU A 18 -26.12 -8.66 -13.64
CA LEU A 18 -24.96 -7.80 -13.83
C LEU A 18 -23.74 -8.51 -13.23
N VAL A 19 -22.83 -8.97 -14.08
CA VAL A 19 -21.49 -9.35 -13.65
C VAL A 19 -20.73 -8.06 -13.40
N VAL A 20 -20.73 -7.57 -12.17
CA VAL A 20 -19.78 -6.56 -11.73
C VAL A 20 -18.41 -7.27 -11.72
N THR A 21 -17.65 -7.12 -12.80
CA THR A 21 -16.23 -7.50 -12.82
C THR A 21 -15.47 -6.49 -11.97
N GLY A 22 -15.60 -6.61 -10.65
CA GLY A 22 -14.66 -6.04 -9.72
C GLY A 22 -13.34 -6.73 -9.95
N THR A 23 -12.45 -6.12 -10.73
CA THR A 23 -11.03 -6.46 -10.76
C THR A 23 -10.49 -6.21 -9.36
N THR A 24 -10.56 -7.24 -8.51
CA THR A 24 -9.74 -7.30 -7.31
C THR A 24 -8.30 -7.30 -7.81
N ALA A 25 -7.62 -6.17 -7.66
CA ALA A 25 -6.18 -6.08 -7.83
C ALA A 25 -5.58 -7.10 -6.84
N ARG A 26 -5.35 -8.32 -7.32
CA ARG A 26 -4.75 -9.37 -6.51
C ARG A 26 -3.32 -8.93 -6.25
N ALA A 27 -3.04 -8.57 -5.00
CA ALA A 27 -1.68 -8.40 -4.52
C ALA A 27 -0.87 -9.62 -4.98
N LEU A 28 0.14 -9.38 -5.81
CA LEU A 28 0.96 -10.46 -6.31
C LEU A 28 1.66 -11.14 -5.10
N PRO A 29 1.74 -12.47 -5.08
CA PRO A 29 2.36 -13.18 -3.98
C PRO A 29 3.83 -12.77 -3.85
N ARG A 30 4.31 -12.77 -2.61
CA ARG A 30 5.74 -12.60 -2.31
C ARG A 30 6.51 -13.70 -3.03
N GLU A 31 7.52 -13.35 -3.83
CA GLU A 31 8.37 -14.33 -4.51
C GLU A 31 9.80 -14.13 -4.04
N ASN A 32 10.49 -15.22 -3.70
CA ASN A 32 11.83 -15.19 -3.09
C ASN A 32 11.90 -14.27 -1.85
N GLY A 33 10.79 -14.16 -1.09
CA GLY A 33 10.70 -13.27 0.07
C GLY A 33 10.55 -11.78 -0.26
N ARG A 34 10.50 -11.40 -1.54
CA ARG A 34 10.39 -9.99 -1.98
C ARG A 34 8.95 -9.61 -2.29
N THR A 35 8.52 -8.48 -1.73
CA THR A 35 7.21 -7.88 -1.97
C THR A 35 7.18 -7.24 -3.36
N PRO A 36 6.29 -7.66 -4.25
CA PRO A 36 6.12 -7.02 -5.55
C PRO A 36 5.41 -5.67 -5.37
N VAL A 37 5.91 -4.65 -6.05
CA VAL A 37 5.36 -3.30 -6.09
C VAL A 37 5.41 -2.79 -7.52
N ASN A 38 4.72 -1.68 -7.79
CA ASN A 38 4.87 -1.02 -9.07
C ASN A 38 6.12 -0.13 -9.11
N ARG A 39 6.42 0.42 -10.28
CA ARG A 39 7.64 1.21 -10.49
C ARG A 39 7.66 2.48 -9.64
N SER A 40 6.54 3.21 -9.57
CA SER A 40 6.42 4.45 -8.80
C SER A 40 6.59 4.22 -7.28
N GLN A 41 5.99 3.15 -6.76
CA GLN A 41 6.14 2.72 -5.36
C GLN A 41 7.60 2.35 -5.06
N TYR A 42 8.26 1.60 -5.95
CA TYR A 42 9.67 1.24 -5.81
C TYR A 42 10.58 2.47 -5.82
N GLU A 43 10.31 3.43 -6.71
CA GLU A 43 11.03 4.70 -6.77
C GLU A 43 10.81 5.53 -5.50
N THR A 44 9.59 5.57 -4.96
CA THR A 44 9.30 6.23 -3.67
C THR A 44 10.09 5.59 -2.52
N LEU A 45 10.11 4.25 -2.44
CA LEU A 45 10.91 3.50 -1.47
C LEU A 45 12.41 3.81 -1.56
N LEU A 46 12.95 4.02 -2.78
CA LEU A 46 14.35 4.40 -2.95
C LEU A 46 14.60 5.88 -2.63
N ASN A 47 13.68 6.75 -3.04
CA ASN A 47 13.80 8.20 -2.88
C ASN A 47 13.74 8.59 -1.40
N GLN A 48 12.85 7.98 -0.61
CA GLN A 48 12.78 8.26 0.83
C GLN A 48 14.09 7.94 1.58
N CYS A 49 14.97 7.12 1.02
CA CYS A 49 16.28 6.87 1.61
C CYS A 49 17.19 8.10 1.60
N SER A 50 16.89 9.16 0.85
CA SER A 50 17.65 10.42 0.92
C SER A 50 17.51 11.12 2.27
N TYR A 51 16.38 10.92 2.95
CA TYR A 51 16.08 11.56 4.23
C TYR A 51 16.86 10.97 5.41
N ALA A 52 17.36 9.73 5.29
CA ALA A 52 18.09 9.13 6.39
C ALA A 52 19.37 9.93 6.75
N ALA A 53 19.55 10.18 8.07
CA ALA A 53 20.49 11.16 8.60
C ALA A 53 21.96 11.02 8.15
N THR A 54 22.47 9.81 7.91
CA THR A 54 23.89 9.59 7.57
C THR A 54 24.05 8.76 6.29
N ALA A 55 25.18 8.94 5.58
CA ALA A 55 25.48 8.19 4.36
C ALA A 55 25.36 6.67 4.55
N ARG A 56 25.83 6.15 5.69
CA ARG A 56 25.68 4.73 6.07
C ARG A 56 24.21 4.32 6.15
N ARG A 57 23.36 5.12 6.82
CA ARG A 57 21.93 4.83 6.92
C ARG A 57 21.23 4.89 5.56
N ARG A 58 21.61 5.83 4.70
CA ARG A 58 21.07 5.91 3.32
C ARG A 58 21.43 4.67 2.51
N ALA A 59 22.67 4.18 2.63
CA ALA A 59 23.09 2.93 2.00
C ALA A 59 22.28 1.73 2.53
N THR A 60 22.21 1.57 3.85
CA THR A 60 21.42 0.50 4.49
C THR A 60 19.94 0.55 4.11
N CYS A 61 19.35 1.74 4.00
CA CYS A 61 17.98 1.92 3.53
C CYS A 61 17.80 1.37 2.11
N ARG A 62 18.66 1.78 1.17
CA ARG A 62 18.59 1.31 -0.23
C ARG A 62 18.80 -0.19 -0.34
N ASP A 63 19.71 -0.75 0.44
CA ASP A 63 19.96 -2.19 0.45
C ASP A 63 18.77 -2.96 1.01
N THR A 64 18.14 -2.45 2.07
CA THR A 64 16.89 -3.01 2.60
C THR A 64 15.79 -2.96 1.54
N VAL A 65 15.61 -1.84 0.84
CA VAL A 65 14.60 -1.72 -0.23
C VAL A 65 14.85 -2.73 -1.36
N ARG A 66 16.10 -2.94 -1.76
CA ARG A 66 16.46 -3.93 -2.78
C ARG A 66 16.28 -5.37 -2.30
N GLN A 67 16.48 -5.63 -1.01
CA GLN A 67 16.29 -6.96 -0.42
C GLN A 67 14.82 -7.30 -0.21
N ASP A 68 13.98 -6.31 0.12
CA ASP A 68 12.60 -6.56 0.54
C ASP A 68 11.59 -6.36 -0.59
N PHE A 69 11.90 -5.54 -1.60
CA PHE A 69 10.95 -5.16 -2.65
C PHE A 69 11.51 -5.42 -4.04
N ARG A 70 10.60 -5.60 -4.99
CA ARG A 70 10.92 -5.74 -6.43
C ARG A 70 9.82 -5.10 -7.27
N VAL A 71 10.19 -4.62 -8.45
CA VAL A 71 9.22 -4.19 -9.46
C VAL A 71 8.61 -5.44 -10.10
N GLY A 72 7.28 -5.46 -10.24
CA GLY A 72 6.58 -6.57 -10.89
C GLY A 72 5.07 -6.61 -10.71
N ALA A 73 4.48 -5.67 -9.95
CA ALA A 73 3.03 -5.50 -9.81
C ALA A 73 2.54 -4.23 -10.53
N GLU A 74 1.24 -4.17 -10.84
CA GLU A 74 0.59 -2.94 -11.33
C GLU A 74 0.49 -1.87 -10.24
N GLU A 75 0.12 -2.28 -9.04
CA GLU A 75 0.17 -1.52 -7.79
C GLU A 75 0.07 -2.51 -6.63
N ASN A 76 0.79 -2.24 -5.53
CA ASN A 76 0.59 -2.98 -4.30
C ASN A 76 -0.28 -2.14 -3.34
N PRO A 77 -1.58 -2.45 -3.18
CA PRO A 77 -2.48 -1.69 -2.31
C PRO A 77 -2.18 -1.92 -0.82
N ASP A 78 -1.49 -3.00 -0.48
CA ASP A 78 -1.09 -3.32 0.89
C ASP A 78 0.22 -2.62 1.29
N LEU A 79 0.91 -1.98 0.34
CA LEU A 79 2.07 -1.16 0.64
C LEU A 79 1.62 0.13 1.31
N ASP A 80 1.97 0.26 2.58
CA ASP A 80 1.69 1.43 3.38
C ASP A 80 2.43 2.68 2.87
N CYS A 81 1.80 3.46 2.00
CA CYS A 81 2.31 4.75 1.54
C CYS A 81 1.56 5.91 2.20
N ARG A 82 2.32 6.90 2.69
CA ARG A 82 1.78 8.05 3.43
C ARG A 82 2.46 9.34 3.00
N THR A 83 1.68 10.41 2.91
CA THR A 83 2.15 11.74 2.52
C THR A 83 1.77 12.78 3.57
N TYR A 84 2.76 13.50 4.07
CA TYR A 84 2.57 14.64 4.96
C TYR A 84 3.55 15.75 4.60
N SER A 85 3.08 17.00 4.63
CA SER A 85 3.94 18.17 4.37
C SER A 85 4.72 18.07 3.04
N GLY A 86 4.10 17.52 2.01
CA GLY A 86 4.70 17.32 0.68
C GLY A 86 5.70 16.16 0.58
N VAL A 87 5.95 15.43 1.67
CA VAL A 87 6.86 14.28 1.70
C VAL A 87 6.04 13.00 1.65
N THR A 88 6.35 12.15 0.67
CA THR A 88 5.77 10.81 0.55
C THR A 88 6.81 9.76 0.95
N VAL A 89 6.41 8.84 1.83
CA VAL A 89 7.20 7.66 2.18
C VAL A 89 6.32 6.41 2.11
N CYS A 90 6.93 5.28 1.82
CA CYS A 90 6.28 3.98 1.80
C CYS A 90 6.97 3.00 2.76
N GLY A 91 6.18 2.09 3.31
CA GLY A 91 6.63 1.04 4.19
C GLY A 91 7.16 1.55 5.55
N PRO A 92 7.91 0.68 6.25
CA PRO A 92 8.46 1.01 7.55
C PRO A 92 9.66 1.96 7.43
N LEU A 93 9.76 2.92 8.36
CA LEU A 93 10.91 3.84 8.45
C LEU A 93 11.85 3.40 9.56
N ARG A 94 13.15 3.31 9.25
CA ARG A 94 14.18 3.06 10.27
C ARG A 94 14.61 4.37 10.89
N LEU A 95 13.93 4.77 11.96
CA LEU A 95 14.18 6.05 12.62
C LEU A 95 15.51 6.09 13.38
N SER A 96 16.18 7.23 13.39
CA SER A 96 17.36 7.49 14.21
C SER A 96 16.98 7.84 15.65
N PRO A 97 17.93 7.87 16.60
CA PRO A 97 17.64 8.32 17.97
C PRO A 97 17.04 9.74 18.02
N SER A 98 17.52 10.68 17.20
CA SER A 98 17.00 12.04 17.11
C SER A 98 15.61 12.08 16.46
N GLU A 99 15.41 11.35 15.36
CA GLU A 99 14.09 11.23 14.71
C GLU A 99 13.05 10.64 15.68
N ARG A 100 13.42 9.60 16.46
CA ARG A 100 12.54 9.03 17.50
C ARG A 100 12.23 10.02 18.63
N ALA A 101 13.18 10.89 18.98
CA ALA A 101 12.93 11.95 19.96
C ALA A 101 11.94 12.97 19.41
N CYS A 102 12.14 13.43 18.16
CA CYS A 102 11.19 14.29 17.46
C CYS A 102 9.78 13.68 17.40
N VAL A 103 9.65 12.37 17.14
CA VAL A 103 8.34 11.71 17.11
C VAL A 103 7.66 11.82 18.47
N ARG A 104 8.36 11.51 19.57
CA ARG A 104 7.79 11.61 20.93
C ARG A 104 7.35 13.05 21.25
N ASP A 105 8.18 14.03 20.93
CA ASP A 105 7.86 15.44 21.18
C ASP A 105 6.68 15.92 20.34
N SER A 106 6.58 15.46 19.09
CA SER A 106 5.47 15.78 18.20
C SER A 106 4.16 15.17 18.68
N LEU A 107 4.19 13.94 19.18
CA LEU A 107 3.03 13.30 19.81
C LEU A 107 2.57 14.07 21.05
N ALA A 108 3.50 14.51 21.91
CA ALA A 108 3.19 15.33 23.08
C ALA A 108 2.56 16.68 22.71
N LYS A 109 2.85 17.19 21.51
CA LYS A 109 2.26 18.42 20.93
C LYS A 109 0.96 18.15 20.16
N GLY A 110 0.44 16.93 20.17
CA GLY A 110 -0.86 16.57 19.60
C GLY A 110 -0.84 16.11 18.14
N LEU A 111 0.33 15.84 17.54
CA LEU A 111 0.40 15.21 16.22
C LEU A 111 0.05 13.72 16.31
N THR A 112 -0.48 13.16 15.22
CA THR A 112 -0.63 11.71 15.08
C THR A 112 0.72 11.05 14.85
N PHE A 113 0.88 9.80 15.29
CA PHE A 113 2.12 9.03 15.04
C PHE A 113 2.48 8.99 13.56
N ARG A 114 1.48 8.76 12.69
CA ARG A 114 1.65 8.66 11.24
C ARG A 114 2.24 9.94 10.63
N ARG A 115 1.75 11.11 11.06
CA ARG A 115 2.28 12.40 10.62
C ARG A 115 3.68 12.65 11.20
N ALA A 116 3.82 12.47 12.51
CA ALA A 116 5.07 12.70 13.22
C ALA A 116 6.21 11.83 12.65
N GLU A 117 5.94 10.56 12.35
CA GLU A 117 6.94 9.66 11.79
C GLU A 117 7.48 10.15 10.43
N VAL A 118 6.60 10.62 9.54
CA VAL A 118 7.01 11.14 8.22
C VAL A 118 7.78 12.45 8.36
N GLU A 119 7.22 13.41 9.09
CA GLU A 119 7.84 14.73 9.23
C GLU A 119 9.19 14.64 9.95
N CYS A 120 9.28 13.87 11.03
CA CYS A 120 10.53 13.70 11.75
C CYS A 120 11.56 12.92 10.94
N TYR A 121 11.17 11.90 10.16
CA TYR A 121 12.10 11.19 9.29
C TYR A 121 12.65 12.09 8.18
N ALA A 122 11.85 13.04 7.68
CA ALA A 122 12.23 13.89 6.55
C ALA A 122 13.07 15.11 6.94
N PHE A 123 12.86 15.66 8.14
CA PHE A 123 13.33 17.01 8.50
C PHE A 123 14.27 17.07 9.72
N ILE A 124 14.68 15.94 10.30
CA ILE A 124 15.57 15.86 11.48
C ILE A 124 16.81 15.02 11.19
#